data_AF-A0A2D5XNQ0-F1
#
_entry.id   AF-A0A2D5XNQ0-F1
#
_cell.length_a   1.000
_cell.length_b   1.000
_cell.length_c   1.000
_cell.angle_alpha   90.00
_cell.angle_beta   90.00
_cell.angle_gamma   90.00
#
_symmetry.space_group_name_H-M   'P 1'
#
loop_
_entity.id
_entity.type
_entity.pdbx_description
1 polymer ?
#
loop_
_entity_poly.entity_id
_entity_poly.type
_entity_poly.pdbx_seq_one_letter_code
_entity_poly.pdbx_strand_id
1 'polypeptide(L)'
;MLVPSPPDPMSASAPLSLLHPIFPLALFLLALLPTQASNQAPTTQELDLKEAIDPSIRWMRGQQNRETGSYGDLETTTWVLHAMASSPRKYRRTDGSFVREGVRWLVEQQEEDGAYGAVGLPSDQRLRNTSLATVTLYHFLDETTIPGYSKALMFLASRGVDNPHGVLPTYKQDKEQARKRAVRLLAAREADFSWQGSLKVTAQHVAELSAYYNLLKPTAGPGRDAQALPRWSPKDAERTDQAIARGASYLLSQQVEPGQWGSPRGADAGISAMVLGALAAVPEPRPKDVQESLATGLKWLASLQHEDGSIHQGQLANYVTSASIMALSRSSDPQFTPVIERARSYIVQLQADEGEGYSAGDRYYGGIGYGGDERPDLSNLQMALDALSASGLKQDHEAYARAIKFLERCQNRSESNDIQILEEGVIIQSGEDGGAGYAPGSSKAEYEITTRDGKRVKVPRSYGSMTYALFKCYLLAGLDREDPRVQAAWHWLGQHWTLDQNPGFEASRDPSAAYQGLFYYYQGMARALALSGNEEITDAEGVVHPWRTELSARIVTLQSRIDGSWVNQNAPRWWEGNPVLATSYALSTLDACRVR
;
A
#
# COMPACT_ATOMS: atom_id res chain seq x y z
N MET A 1 25.74 32.53 -52.61
CA MET A 1 24.47 33.30 -52.53
C MET A 1 23.41 32.55 -53.33
N LEU A 2 22.14 32.63 -52.90
CA LEU A 2 20.87 32.49 -53.65
C LEU A 2 20.73 31.49 -54.82
N VAL A 3 19.65 30.69 -54.75
CA VAL A 3 19.06 29.90 -55.85
C VAL A 3 18.24 30.81 -56.80
N PRO A 4 17.88 30.37 -58.02
CA PRO A 4 16.47 30.03 -58.27
C PRO A 4 16.25 28.79 -59.20
N SER A 5 14.98 28.41 -59.39
CA SER A 5 14.55 27.10 -59.94
C SER A 5 13.94 27.17 -61.38
N PRO A 6 13.05 26.27 -61.90
CA PRO A 6 13.13 25.75 -63.29
C PRO A 6 12.01 26.26 -64.23
N PRO A 7 11.75 25.61 -65.40
CA PRO A 7 10.59 24.70 -65.47
C PRO A 7 10.65 23.48 -66.45
N ASP A 8 9.59 22.66 -66.36
CA ASP A 8 9.04 21.57 -67.21
C ASP A 8 8.73 21.98 -68.70
N PRO A 9 8.17 21.15 -69.66
CA PRO A 9 7.15 20.08 -69.44
C PRO A 9 6.89 18.94 -70.49
N MET A 10 5.80 18.17 -70.23
CA MET A 10 4.98 17.31 -71.14
C MET A 10 5.57 15.97 -71.65
N SER A 11 4.80 14.90 -71.95
CA SER A 11 3.42 14.42 -71.64
C SER A 11 3.32 12.93 -72.09
N ALA A 12 2.26 12.11 -72.01
CA ALA A 12 0.82 12.19 -71.63
C ALA A 12 0.43 10.81 -70.95
N SER A 13 -0.79 10.26 -70.86
CA SER A 13 -2.17 10.54 -71.35
C SER A 13 -3.23 9.87 -70.41
N ALA A 14 -4.51 9.74 -70.85
CA ALA A 14 -5.65 9.14 -70.11
C ALA A 14 -6.77 8.75 -71.13
N PRO A 15 -8.08 8.56 -70.80
CA PRO A 15 -8.78 8.31 -69.51
C PRO A 15 -9.85 7.17 -69.58
N LEU A 16 -10.57 6.91 -68.47
CA LEU A 16 -12.03 6.78 -68.54
C LEU A 16 -12.75 7.14 -67.21
N SER A 17 -13.35 8.32 -67.25
CA SER A 17 -14.35 8.96 -66.38
C SER A 17 -15.57 8.04 -66.10
N LEU A 18 -16.46 8.25 -65.12
CA LEU A 18 -16.81 9.37 -64.20
C LEU A 18 -17.08 8.78 -62.78
N LEU A 19 -17.54 9.45 -61.72
CA LEU A 19 -18.17 10.78 -61.51
C LEU A 19 -17.67 11.42 -60.18
N HIS A 20 -18.41 12.40 -59.64
CA HIS A 20 -18.12 13.25 -58.46
C HIS A 20 -19.47 13.80 -57.91
N PRO A 21 -19.61 14.62 -56.82
CA PRO A 21 -18.85 15.88 -56.65
C PRO A 21 -18.68 16.53 -55.24
N ILE A 22 -17.98 17.68 -55.28
CA ILE A 22 -17.84 18.81 -54.32
C ILE A 22 -17.03 18.63 -53.01
N PHE A 23 -16.01 19.50 -52.91
CA PHE A 23 -15.24 19.96 -51.74
C PHE A 23 -16.07 20.99 -50.90
N PRO A 24 -15.56 21.69 -49.84
CA PRO A 24 -14.17 21.88 -49.45
C PRO A 24 -13.81 21.71 -47.96
N LEU A 25 -12.50 21.76 -47.73
CA LEU A 25 -11.85 21.99 -46.44
C LEU A 25 -12.30 23.34 -45.84
N ALA A 26 -12.78 23.34 -44.58
CA ALA A 26 -13.12 24.55 -43.83
C ALA A 26 -12.73 24.40 -42.34
N LEU A 27 -12.53 25.54 -41.67
CA LEU A 27 -11.95 25.64 -40.33
C LEU A 27 -12.65 24.74 -39.29
N PHE A 28 -11.84 24.03 -38.50
CA PHE A 28 -12.18 23.72 -37.12
C PHE A 28 -10.99 24.02 -36.20
N LEU A 29 -10.99 25.24 -35.65
CA LEU A 29 -10.48 25.40 -34.29
C LEU A 29 -11.49 24.71 -33.36
N LEU A 30 -11.09 23.59 -32.78
CA LEU A 30 -11.70 23.04 -31.57
C LEU A 30 -10.59 22.93 -30.54
N ALA A 31 -10.81 23.52 -29.36
CA ALA A 31 -9.77 23.62 -28.35
C ALA A 31 -9.37 22.24 -27.83
N LEU A 32 -8.06 22.00 -27.74
CA LEU A 32 -7.50 20.89 -26.98
C LEU A 32 -7.75 21.14 -25.49
N LEU A 33 -8.94 20.77 -25.03
CA LEU A 33 -9.22 20.62 -23.61
C LEU A 33 -8.29 19.54 -23.03
N PRO A 34 -7.70 19.75 -21.84
CA PRO A 34 -6.82 18.76 -21.23
C PRO A 34 -7.59 17.47 -20.97
N THR A 35 -7.06 16.33 -21.42
CA THR A 35 -7.60 15.01 -21.09
C THR A 35 -7.40 14.75 -19.61
N GLN A 36 -8.46 14.97 -18.82
CA GLN A 36 -8.45 14.75 -17.38
C GLN A 36 -8.04 13.31 -17.03
N ALA A 37 -7.39 13.15 -15.87
CA ALA A 37 -7.16 11.84 -15.28
C ALA A 37 -8.49 11.07 -15.17
N SER A 38 -8.45 9.76 -15.36
CA SER A 38 -9.64 8.95 -15.66
C SER A 38 -10.60 8.81 -14.47
N ASN A 39 -11.48 9.78 -14.31
CA ASN A 39 -12.69 9.73 -13.46
C ASN A 39 -13.76 8.79 -14.07
N GLN A 40 -13.34 7.64 -14.60
CA GLN A 40 -14.24 6.65 -15.18
C GLN A 40 -14.82 5.76 -14.08
N ALA A 41 -16.14 5.67 -14.05
CA ALA A 41 -16.84 4.80 -13.11
C ALA A 41 -16.44 3.33 -13.33
N PRO A 42 -16.19 2.55 -12.26
CA PRO A 42 -15.80 1.14 -12.39
C PRO A 42 -16.89 0.33 -13.09
N THR A 43 -16.48 -0.59 -13.95
CA THR A 43 -17.39 -1.49 -14.67
C THR A 43 -18.11 -2.44 -13.70
N THR A 44 -19.26 -2.97 -14.12
CA THR A 44 -20.17 -3.75 -13.26
C THR A 44 -19.62 -5.08 -12.73
N GLN A 45 -18.38 -5.46 -13.08
CA GLN A 45 -17.70 -6.67 -12.58
C GLN A 45 -16.67 -6.42 -11.46
N GLU A 46 -16.01 -5.25 -11.39
CA GLU A 46 -14.85 -4.99 -10.51
C GLU A 46 -15.09 -3.87 -9.48
N LEU A 47 -16.23 -3.90 -8.78
CA LEU A 47 -16.56 -2.87 -7.78
C LEU A 47 -15.98 -3.20 -6.39
N ASP A 48 -14.67 -2.98 -6.17
CA ASP A 48 -14.13 -2.95 -4.81
C ASP A 48 -14.41 -1.59 -4.14
N LEU A 49 -15.45 -1.57 -3.30
CA LEU A 49 -15.82 -0.39 -2.53
C LEU A 49 -14.84 0.00 -1.44
N LYS A 50 -13.90 -0.86 -1.03
CA LYS A 50 -12.86 -0.46 -0.07
C LYS A 50 -11.90 0.54 -0.73
N GLU A 51 -11.25 0.12 -1.82
CA GLU A 51 -10.30 0.95 -2.56
C GLU A 51 -11.00 2.17 -3.20
N ALA A 52 -12.25 2.04 -3.67
CA ALA A 52 -12.98 3.16 -4.28
C ALA A 52 -13.33 4.30 -3.30
N ILE A 53 -13.47 4.01 -2.00
CA ILE A 53 -13.80 4.98 -0.95
C ILE A 53 -12.57 5.76 -0.47
N ASP A 54 -11.40 5.12 -0.43
CA ASP A 54 -10.21 5.67 0.24
C ASP A 54 -9.76 7.06 -0.28
N PRO A 55 -9.77 7.38 -1.59
CA PRO A 55 -9.43 8.72 -2.08
C PRO A 55 -10.31 9.83 -1.48
N SER A 56 -11.61 9.58 -1.32
CA SER A 56 -12.54 10.53 -0.72
C SER A 56 -12.31 10.71 0.78
N ILE A 57 -11.83 9.67 1.48
CA ILE A 57 -11.39 9.80 2.89
C ILE A 57 -10.08 10.59 2.97
N ARG A 58 -9.11 10.38 2.06
CA ARG A 58 -7.88 11.19 2.00
C ARG A 58 -8.20 12.68 1.75
N TRP A 59 -9.11 12.99 0.83
CA TRP A 59 -9.56 14.36 0.59
C TRP A 59 -10.16 15.00 1.84
N MET A 60 -11.08 14.32 2.54
CA MET A 60 -11.70 14.85 3.77
C MET A 60 -10.66 15.12 4.86
N ARG A 61 -9.66 14.24 5.03
CA ARG A 61 -8.58 14.42 6.01
C ARG A 61 -7.79 15.70 5.76
N GLY A 62 -7.50 16.02 4.51
CA GLY A 62 -6.81 17.25 4.11
C GLY A 62 -7.56 18.55 4.46
N GLN A 63 -8.85 18.48 4.80
CA GLN A 63 -9.66 19.64 5.20
C GLN A 63 -9.76 19.85 6.72
N GLN A 64 -9.00 19.11 7.53
CA GLN A 64 -9.03 19.30 8.99
C GLN A 64 -8.42 20.65 9.38
N ASN A 65 -9.08 21.38 10.27
CA ASN A 65 -8.47 22.53 10.94
C ASN A 65 -7.40 22.02 11.92
N ARG A 66 -6.13 22.34 11.66
CA ARG A 66 -4.96 21.89 12.46
C ARG A 66 -4.89 22.50 13.87
N GLU A 67 -5.60 23.59 14.15
CA GLU A 67 -5.64 24.24 15.47
C GLU A 67 -6.73 23.63 16.37
N THR A 68 -7.93 23.39 15.81
CA THR A 68 -9.09 22.92 16.58
C THR A 68 -9.25 21.40 16.57
N GLY A 69 -8.80 20.74 15.49
CA GLY A 69 -9.10 19.34 15.18
C GLY A 69 -10.42 19.12 14.43
N SER A 70 -11.24 20.15 14.18
CA SER A 70 -12.56 20.00 13.55
C SER A 70 -12.52 19.98 12.01
N TYR A 71 -13.61 19.54 11.40
CA TYR A 71 -13.86 19.62 9.95
C TYR A 71 -14.91 20.71 9.66
N GLY A 72 -14.75 21.88 10.27
CA GLY A 72 -15.74 22.96 10.25
C GLY A 72 -16.75 22.82 11.40
N ASP A 73 -18.05 22.83 11.08
CA ASP A 73 -19.13 22.81 12.07
C ASP A 73 -19.36 21.44 12.73
N LEU A 74 -20.23 21.42 13.74
CA LEU A 74 -20.61 20.25 14.53
C LEU A 74 -21.19 19.11 13.68
N GLU A 75 -22.12 19.39 12.78
CA GLU A 75 -22.79 18.34 11.99
C GLU A 75 -21.83 17.79 10.92
N THR A 76 -21.05 18.66 10.29
CA THR A 76 -20.03 18.30 9.30
C THR A 76 -18.91 17.46 9.93
N THR A 77 -18.36 17.89 11.06
CA THR A 77 -17.34 17.13 11.81
C THR A 77 -17.85 15.77 12.27
N THR A 78 -19.08 15.71 12.78
CA THR A 78 -19.71 14.44 13.18
C THR A 78 -19.90 13.51 11.98
N TRP A 79 -20.36 14.01 10.83
CA TRP A 79 -20.49 13.21 9.61
C TRP A 79 -19.15 12.68 9.10
N VAL A 80 -18.08 13.48 9.09
CA VAL A 80 -16.74 13.04 8.66
C VAL A 80 -16.22 11.91 9.56
N LEU A 81 -16.33 12.07 10.88
CA LEU A 81 -15.95 11.05 11.86
C LEU A 81 -16.79 9.77 11.71
N HIS A 82 -18.11 9.90 11.48
CA HIS A 82 -18.99 8.76 11.20
C HIS A 82 -18.58 8.04 9.91
N ALA A 83 -18.28 8.77 8.84
CA ALA A 83 -17.84 8.22 7.56
C ALA A 83 -16.53 7.43 7.68
N MET A 84 -15.57 7.95 8.46
CA MET A 84 -14.31 7.29 8.77
C MET A 84 -14.53 6.00 9.59
N ALA A 85 -15.29 6.07 10.69
CA ALA A 85 -15.60 4.91 11.53
C ALA A 85 -16.42 3.83 10.82
N SER A 86 -17.43 4.23 10.05
CA SER A 86 -18.31 3.30 9.34
C SER A 86 -17.63 2.63 8.14
N SER A 87 -16.54 3.20 7.62
CA SER A 87 -15.81 2.72 6.43
C SER A 87 -15.36 1.24 6.47
N PRO A 88 -15.04 0.63 5.31
CA PRO A 88 -14.38 -0.67 5.25
C PRO A 88 -12.97 -0.70 5.87
N ARG A 89 -12.33 0.47 6.04
CA ARG A 89 -11.05 0.61 6.75
C ARG A 89 -11.22 0.64 8.28
N LYS A 90 -12.42 0.92 8.81
CA LYS A 90 -12.73 1.02 10.25
C LYS A 90 -11.71 1.89 11.00
N TYR A 91 -11.73 3.20 10.72
CA TYR A 91 -10.89 4.15 11.42
C TYR A 91 -11.32 4.31 12.88
N ARG A 92 -10.34 4.37 13.79
CA ARG A 92 -10.47 4.51 15.24
C ARG A 92 -9.70 5.74 15.71
N ARG A 93 -9.92 6.18 16.96
CA ARG A 93 -9.19 7.31 17.55
C ARG A 93 -7.66 7.13 17.59
N THR A 94 -7.18 5.90 17.50
CA THR A 94 -5.75 5.54 17.46
C THR A 94 -5.21 5.37 16.03
N ASP A 95 -5.99 5.60 14.99
CA ASP A 95 -5.53 5.65 13.59
C ASP A 95 -4.99 7.03 13.17
N GLY A 96 -4.58 7.83 14.16
CA GLY A 96 -3.80 9.05 14.01
C GLY A 96 -4.57 10.36 14.27
N SER A 97 -3.90 11.48 13.95
CA SER A 97 -4.25 12.83 14.39
C SER A 97 -5.65 13.27 13.94
N PHE A 98 -6.03 12.92 12.71
CA PHE A 98 -7.25 13.46 12.11
C PHE A 98 -8.53 12.86 12.72
N VAL A 99 -8.46 11.62 13.22
CA VAL A 99 -9.55 11.03 14.01
C VAL A 99 -9.46 11.52 15.46
N ARG A 100 -8.25 11.53 16.03
CA ARG A 100 -8.03 11.82 17.45
C ARG A 100 -8.51 13.20 17.86
N GLU A 101 -8.06 14.23 17.16
CA GLU A 101 -8.39 15.62 17.50
C GLU A 101 -9.84 15.95 17.11
N GLY A 102 -10.38 15.33 16.05
CA GLY A 102 -11.80 15.44 15.70
C GLY A 102 -12.72 14.82 16.74
N VAL A 103 -12.40 13.64 17.28
CA VAL A 103 -13.17 13.01 18.37
C VAL A 103 -13.05 13.80 19.67
N ARG A 104 -11.86 14.32 20.01
CA ARG A 104 -11.67 15.22 21.16
C ARG A 104 -12.55 16.46 21.02
N TRP A 105 -12.44 17.18 19.90
CA TRP A 105 -13.24 18.37 19.61
C TRP A 105 -14.75 18.08 19.66
N LEU A 106 -15.19 16.93 19.13
CA LEU A 106 -16.60 16.52 19.20
C LEU A 106 -17.06 16.32 20.65
N VAL A 107 -16.26 15.70 21.52
CA VAL A 107 -16.61 15.58 22.95
C VAL A 107 -16.68 16.96 23.62
N GLU A 108 -15.78 17.89 23.25
CA GLU A 108 -15.79 19.28 23.73
C GLU A 108 -17.02 20.10 23.28
N GLN A 109 -17.76 19.67 22.24
CA GLN A 109 -19.00 20.34 21.80
C GLN A 109 -20.27 19.90 22.58
N GLN A 110 -20.12 19.17 23.70
CA GLN A 110 -21.28 18.73 24.49
C GLN A 110 -21.74 19.81 25.48
N GLU A 111 -23.04 20.12 25.44
CA GLU A 111 -23.69 21.04 26.37
C GLU A 111 -23.85 20.39 27.77
N GLU A 112 -24.07 21.20 28.81
CA GLU A 112 -24.29 20.70 30.17
C GLU A 112 -25.47 19.72 30.29
N ASP A 113 -26.52 19.91 29.47
CA ASP A 113 -27.69 19.02 29.40
C ASP A 113 -27.43 17.70 28.64
N GLY A 114 -26.20 17.47 28.17
CA GLY A 114 -25.77 16.26 27.47
C GLY A 114 -26.07 16.27 25.96
N ALA A 115 -26.76 17.28 25.45
CA ALA A 115 -27.03 17.42 24.03
C ALA A 115 -25.82 17.95 23.24
N TYR A 116 -25.90 17.82 21.92
CA TYR A 116 -24.94 18.40 20.98
C TYR A 116 -25.56 19.58 20.24
N GLY A 117 -25.02 20.77 20.51
CA GLY A 117 -25.45 22.05 19.94
C GLY A 117 -26.27 22.90 20.93
N ALA A 118 -25.99 24.21 20.90
CA ALA A 118 -26.46 25.23 21.83
C ALA A 118 -27.95 25.15 22.22
N VAL A 119 -28.23 25.46 23.49
CA VAL A 119 -29.58 25.46 24.10
C VAL A 119 -30.61 26.26 23.29
N GLY A 120 -30.20 27.30 22.56
CA GLY A 120 -31.08 28.11 21.70
C GLY A 120 -31.40 27.53 20.31
N LEU A 121 -30.84 26.38 19.92
CA LEU A 121 -31.17 25.73 18.65
C LEU A 121 -32.55 25.06 18.69
N PRO A 122 -33.26 24.97 17.54
CA PRO A 122 -34.53 24.25 17.44
C PRO A 122 -34.43 22.81 17.97
N SER A 123 -35.42 22.39 18.77
CA SER A 123 -35.42 21.09 19.47
C SER A 123 -35.08 19.92 18.53
N ASP A 124 -35.71 19.86 17.36
CA ASP A 124 -35.50 18.78 16.39
C ASP A 124 -34.06 18.77 15.82
N GLN A 125 -33.40 19.92 15.74
CA GLN A 125 -32.00 19.99 15.33
C GLN A 125 -31.07 19.56 16.47
N ARG A 126 -31.33 19.96 17.73
CA ARG A 126 -30.59 19.43 18.89
C ARG A 126 -30.74 17.91 18.99
N LEU A 127 -31.94 17.37 18.75
CA LEU A 127 -32.20 15.92 18.71
C LEU A 127 -31.45 15.22 17.58
N ARG A 128 -31.46 15.76 16.35
CA ARG A 128 -30.68 15.21 15.21
C ARG A 128 -29.18 15.23 15.49
N ASN A 129 -28.63 16.38 15.90
CA ASN A 129 -27.22 16.53 16.23
C ASN A 129 -26.80 15.54 17.32
N THR A 130 -27.57 15.46 18.42
CA THR A 130 -27.27 14.55 19.55
C THR A 130 -27.36 13.08 19.13
N SER A 131 -28.35 12.72 18.31
CA SER A 131 -28.46 11.35 17.77
C SER A 131 -27.25 11.00 16.90
N LEU A 132 -26.85 11.89 15.99
CA LEU A 132 -25.72 11.68 15.09
C LEU A 132 -24.38 11.60 15.86
N ALA A 133 -24.18 12.46 16.85
CA ALA A 133 -23.02 12.40 17.73
C ALA A 133 -23.00 11.11 18.55
N THR A 134 -24.14 10.67 19.09
CA THR A 134 -24.25 9.41 19.86
C THR A 134 -23.85 8.20 19.03
N VAL A 135 -24.36 8.04 17.80
CA VAL A 135 -23.98 6.91 16.93
C VAL A 135 -22.56 7.01 16.38
N THR A 136 -21.96 8.19 16.42
CA THR A 136 -20.55 8.41 16.04
C THR A 136 -19.61 8.05 17.18
N LEU A 137 -19.88 8.55 18.39
CA LEU A 137 -19.14 8.20 19.61
C LEU A 137 -19.22 6.70 19.94
N TYR A 138 -20.32 6.02 19.58
CA TYR A 138 -20.43 4.56 19.69
C TYR A 138 -19.29 3.79 18.97
N HIS A 139 -18.73 4.34 17.89
CA HIS A 139 -17.59 3.74 17.20
C HIS A 139 -16.23 4.04 17.85
N PHE A 140 -16.19 4.95 18.82
CA PHE A 140 -14.98 5.46 19.47
C PHE A 140 -15.05 5.33 21.01
N LEU A 141 -15.76 4.32 21.52
CA LEU A 141 -15.95 4.13 22.96
C LEU A 141 -14.67 3.72 23.69
N ASP A 142 -14.20 4.60 24.56
CA ASP A 142 -13.14 4.40 25.55
C ASP A 142 -13.35 5.35 26.73
N GLU A 143 -12.42 5.33 27.70
CA GLU A 143 -12.54 6.03 28.99
C GLU A 143 -12.85 7.53 28.88
N THR A 144 -12.42 8.22 27.80
CA THR A 144 -12.67 9.66 27.64
C THR A 144 -13.96 9.98 26.87
N THR A 145 -14.48 9.05 26.07
CA THR A 145 -15.69 9.25 25.23
C THR A 145 -16.95 8.67 25.88
N ILE A 146 -16.81 7.62 26.69
CA ILE A 146 -17.91 6.99 27.44
C ILE A 146 -18.74 8.02 28.24
N PRO A 147 -18.17 8.96 29.01
CA PRO A 147 -18.96 9.95 29.75
C PRO A 147 -19.85 10.82 28.84
N GLY A 148 -19.32 11.25 27.69
CA GLY A 148 -20.07 12.04 26.71
C GLY A 148 -21.18 11.23 26.04
N TYR A 149 -20.87 10.01 25.61
CA TYR A 149 -21.83 9.07 25.04
C TYR A 149 -22.99 8.75 26.01
N SER A 150 -22.70 8.48 27.28
CA SER A 150 -23.71 8.22 28.31
C SER A 150 -24.60 9.44 28.57
N LYS A 151 -24.04 10.66 28.65
CA LYS A 151 -24.82 11.90 28.75
C LYS A 151 -25.75 12.10 27.55
N ALA A 152 -25.26 11.86 26.34
CA ALA A 152 -26.03 12.02 25.11
C ALA A 152 -27.19 11.02 25.03
N LEU A 153 -26.97 9.76 25.42
CA LEU A 153 -28.04 8.77 25.59
C LEU A 153 -29.09 9.21 26.62
N MET A 154 -28.67 9.74 27.78
CA MET A 154 -29.60 10.23 28.80
C MET A 154 -30.44 11.41 28.30
N PHE A 155 -29.84 12.35 27.57
CA PHE A 155 -30.59 13.43 26.91
C PHE A 155 -31.62 12.88 25.93
N LEU A 156 -31.21 11.98 25.01
CA LEU A 156 -32.09 11.39 24.00
C LEU A 156 -33.25 10.60 24.62
N ALA A 157 -32.97 9.78 25.64
CA ALA A 157 -34.00 9.06 26.40
C ALA A 157 -34.98 10.02 27.11
N SER A 158 -34.49 11.12 27.69
CA SER A 158 -35.36 12.15 28.32
C SER A 158 -36.30 12.86 27.33
N ARG A 159 -36.07 12.69 26.01
CA ARG A 159 -36.88 13.23 24.91
C ARG A 159 -37.60 12.16 24.08
N GLY A 160 -37.59 10.90 24.52
CA GLY A 160 -38.28 9.78 23.86
C GLY A 160 -37.61 9.27 22.57
N VAL A 161 -36.29 9.43 22.43
CA VAL A 161 -35.52 8.88 21.31
C VAL A 161 -34.84 7.57 21.73
N ASP A 162 -35.59 6.47 21.62
CA ASP A 162 -35.15 5.13 22.05
C ASP A 162 -34.03 4.53 21.17
N ASN A 163 -33.90 4.98 19.92
CA ASN A 163 -32.90 4.47 18.97
C ASN A 163 -32.19 5.61 18.21
N PRO A 164 -31.00 6.03 18.66
CA PRO A 164 -30.20 7.05 17.98
C PRO A 164 -29.84 6.71 16.52
N HIS A 165 -29.76 5.44 16.14
CA HIS A 165 -29.49 5.04 14.74
C HIS A 165 -30.64 5.38 13.77
N GLY A 166 -31.81 5.76 14.26
CA GLY A 166 -32.90 6.30 13.43
C GLY A 166 -32.56 7.60 12.70
N VAL A 167 -31.48 8.30 13.08
CA VAL A 167 -30.97 9.49 12.39
C VAL A 167 -30.22 9.17 11.08
N LEU A 168 -29.74 7.93 10.93
CA LEU A 168 -28.95 7.51 9.77
C LEU A 168 -29.87 7.05 8.62
N PRO A 169 -29.56 7.39 7.34
CA PRO A 169 -30.35 6.92 6.21
C PRO A 169 -30.38 5.39 6.12
N THR A 170 -31.56 4.82 5.83
CA THR A 170 -31.72 3.36 5.74
C THR A 170 -31.35 2.85 4.34
N TYR A 171 -30.12 2.38 4.17
CA TYR A 171 -29.58 1.85 2.92
C TYR A 171 -30.05 0.42 2.55
N LYS A 172 -31.26 0.01 2.94
CA LYS A 172 -31.80 -1.34 2.66
C LYS A 172 -32.11 -1.50 1.16
N GLN A 173 -31.24 -2.21 0.46
CA GLN A 173 -31.33 -2.52 -0.98
C GLN A 173 -30.86 -3.97 -1.22
N ASP A 174 -31.29 -4.57 -2.34
CA ASP A 174 -30.71 -5.84 -2.79
C ASP A 174 -29.29 -5.65 -3.39
N LYS A 175 -28.58 -6.76 -3.65
CA LYS A 175 -27.19 -6.74 -4.13
C LYS A 175 -26.99 -6.03 -5.48
N GLU A 176 -28.00 -6.00 -6.33
CA GLU A 176 -27.95 -5.40 -7.65
C GLU A 176 -28.39 -3.92 -7.63
N GLN A 177 -29.38 -3.58 -6.79
CA GLN A 177 -29.75 -2.20 -6.48
C GLN A 177 -28.57 -1.45 -5.84
N ALA A 178 -27.96 -2.02 -4.80
CA ALA A 178 -26.79 -1.47 -4.13
C ALA A 178 -25.61 -1.27 -5.11
N ARG A 179 -25.36 -2.22 -6.01
CA ARG A 179 -24.35 -2.10 -7.07
C ARG A 179 -24.65 -0.93 -8.01
N LYS A 180 -25.88 -0.82 -8.51
CA LYS A 180 -26.33 0.27 -9.39
C LYS A 180 -26.26 1.64 -8.70
N ARG A 181 -26.62 1.73 -7.42
CA ARG A 181 -26.53 2.97 -6.63
C ARG A 181 -25.07 3.37 -6.38
N ALA A 182 -24.22 2.43 -5.98
CA ALA A 182 -22.81 2.69 -5.71
C ALA A 182 -22.03 3.13 -6.96
N VAL A 183 -22.25 2.46 -8.11
CA VAL A 183 -21.66 2.87 -9.41
C VAL A 183 -22.12 4.28 -9.79
N ARG A 184 -23.41 4.62 -9.62
CA ARG A 184 -23.93 5.96 -9.93
C ARG A 184 -23.37 7.04 -9.00
N LEU A 185 -23.12 6.74 -7.73
CA LEU A 185 -22.48 7.66 -6.79
C LEU A 185 -21.03 7.95 -7.20
N LEU A 186 -20.24 6.90 -7.46
CA LEU A 186 -18.85 7.04 -7.89
C LEU A 186 -18.73 7.77 -9.25
N ALA A 187 -19.68 7.55 -10.17
CA ALA A 187 -19.79 8.27 -11.44
C ALA A 187 -20.15 9.77 -11.29
N ALA A 188 -20.69 10.17 -10.14
CA ALA A 188 -21.07 11.55 -9.83
C ALA A 188 -20.05 12.25 -8.90
N ARG A 189 -18.90 11.62 -8.66
CA ARG A 189 -17.80 12.16 -7.85
C ARG A 189 -16.95 13.12 -8.68
N GLU A 190 -16.43 14.17 -8.06
CA GLU A 190 -15.56 15.17 -8.69
C GLU A 190 -14.11 14.69 -8.79
N ALA A 191 -13.31 15.39 -9.60
CA ALA A 191 -11.93 15.01 -9.91
C ALA A 191 -10.96 15.14 -8.71
N ASP A 192 -11.35 15.89 -7.67
CA ASP A 192 -10.65 15.96 -6.39
C ASP A 192 -11.07 14.86 -5.39
N PHE A 193 -11.93 13.94 -5.82
CA PHE A 193 -12.57 12.88 -5.03
C PHE A 193 -13.61 13.35 -4.00
N SER A 194 -14.06 14.60 -4.06
CA SER A 194 -15.22 15.10 -3.31
C SER A 194 -16.55 14.84 -4.04
N TRP A 195 -17.66 15.13 -3.35
CA TRP A 195 -18.94 15.41 -4.00
C TRP A 195 -19.39 16.84 -3.64
N GLN A 196 -19.69 17.65 -4.65
CA GLN A 196 -20.14 19.05 -4.54
C GLN A 196 -19.13 19.97 -3.83
N GLY A 197 -17.83 19.65 -3.90
CA GLY A 197 -16.77 20.29 -3.10
C GLY A 197 -17.00 20.24 -1.57
N SER A 198 -17.94 19.42 -1.09
CA SER A 198 -18.52 19.57 0.25
C SER A 198 -18.12 18.43 1.18
N LEU A 199 -17.50 18.77 2.31
CA LEU A 199 -17.17 17.84 3.39
C LEU A 199 -18.36 17.00 3.84
N LYS A 200 -19.50 17.65 4.11
CA LYS A 200 -20.70 16.99 4.63
C LYS A 200 -21.31 16.02 3.61
N VAL A 201 -21.43 16.42 2.34
CA VAL A 201 -21.96 15.56 1.26
C VAL A 201 -21.00 14.40 0.96
N THR A 202 -19.69 14.67 0.93
CA THR A 202 -18.65 13.65 0.74
C THR A 202 -18.69 12.61 1.85
N ALA A 203 -18.77 13.03 3.11
CA ALA A 203 -18.90 12.13 4.26
C ALA A 203 -20.18 11.28 4.21
N GLN A 204 -21.32 11.87 3.86
CA GLN A 204 -22.59 11.16 3.72
C GLN A 204 -22.55 10.10 2.60
N HIS A 205 -21.92 10.39 1.47
CA HIS A 205 -21.74 9.42 0.38
C HIS A 205 -20.69 8.35 0.70
N VAL A 206 -19.62 8.68 1.44
CA VAL A 206 -18.69 7.66 1.98
C VAL A 206 -19.42 6.72 2.94
N ALA A 207 -20.26 7.22 3.85
CA ALA A 207 -21.06 6.39 4.75
C ALA A 207 -22.05 5.49 3.99
N GLU A 208 -22.74 6.02 2.97
CA GLU A 208 -23.61 5.25 2.09
C GLU A 208 -22.87 4.12 1.36
N LEU A 209 -21.74 4.42 0.70
CA LEU A 209 -20.92 3.40 0.03
C LEU A 209 -20.40 2.36 1.03
N SER A 210 -20.05 2.78 2.25
CA SER A 210 -19.58 1.89 3.32
C SER A 210 -20.65 0.90 3.77
N ALA A 211 -21.93 1.31 3.79
CA ALA A 211 -23.05 0.41 4.08
C ALA A 211 -23.20 -0.70 3.02
N TYR A 212 -22.95 -0.40 1.74
CA TYR A 212 -23.02 -1.40 0.66
C TYR A 212 -21.83 -2.37 0.64
N TYR A 213 -20.69 -2.06 1.29
CA TYR A 213 -19.46 -2.88 1.22
C TYR A 213 -19.69 -4.37 1.55
N ASN A 214 -20.37 -4.68 2.66
CA ASN A 214 -20.57 -6.08 3.07
C ASN A 214 -21.46 -6.89 2.10
N LEU A 215 -22.32 -6.21 1.33
CA LEU A 215 -23.21 -6.81 0.35
C LEU A 215 -22.51 -6.99 -1.01
N LEU A 216 -21.62 -6.07 -1.38
CA LEU A 216 -20.97 -6.04 -2.69
C LEU A 216 -19.59 -6.68 -2.73
N LYS A 217 -18.88 -6.78 -1.60
CA LYS A 217 -17.54 -7.38 -1.51
C LYS A 217 -17.48 -8.74 -2.22
N PRO A 218 -16.38 -9.06 -2.93
CA PRO A 218 -16.17 -10.40 -3.46
C PRO A 218 -16.22 -11.43 -2.33
N THR A 219 -17.09 -12.44 -2.47
CA THR A 219 -16.86 -13.71 -1.80
C THR A 219 -15.60 -14.31 -2.39
N ALA A 220 -14.62 -14.65 -1.55
CA ALA A 220 -13.52 -15.49 -1.99
C ALA A 220 -14.12 -16.76 -2.64
N GLY A 221 -13.69 -17.07 -3.87
CA GLY A 221 -14.09 -18.32 -4.50
C GLY A 221 -13.52 -19.51 -3.73
N PRO A 222 -13.99 -20.74 -3.98
CA PRO A 222 -13.26 -21.92 -3.54
C PRO A 222 -11.84 -21.83 -4.08
N GLY A 223 -10.85 -21.75 -3.18
CA GLY A 223 -9.46 -21.81 -3.57
C GLY A 223 -9.18 -23.11 -4.31
N ARG A 224 -8.29 -23.09 -5.28
CA ARG A 224 -7.65 -24.34 -5.71
C ARG A 224 -6.82 -24.84 -4.55
N ASP A 225 -6.84 -26.15 -4.29
CA ASP A 225 -5.96 -26.75 -3.28
C ASP A 225 -4.51 -26.39 -3.62
N ALA A 226 -3.80 -25.81 -2.65
CA ALA A 226 -2.44 -25.35 -2.85
C ALA A 226 -1.51 -26.55 -3.09
N GLN A 227 -0.76 -26.50 -4.19
CA GLN A 227 0.11 -27.60 -4.61
C GLN A 227 1.48 -27.46 -3.97
N ALA A 228 2.02 -28.53 -3.41
CA ALA A 228 3.39 -28.54 -2.90
C ALA A 228 4.37 -28.11 -4.00
N LEU A 229 5.33 -27.25 -3.66
CA LEU A 229 6.27 -26.73 -4.65
C LEU A 229 7.12 -27.85 -5.27
N PRO A 230 7.57 -27.71 -6.53
CA PRO A 230 8.51 -28.64 -7.11
C PRO A 230 9.82 -28.68 -6.30
N ARG A 231 10.32 -29.90 -6.06
CA ARG A 231 11.61 -30.13 -5.39
C ARG A 231 12.76 -29.62 -6.27
N TRP A 232 13.68 -28.89 -5.66
CA TRP A 232 14.91 -28.36 -6.27
C TRP A 232 16.12 -29.21 -5.88
N SER A 233 17.27 -28.92 -6.48
CA SER A 233 18.57 -29.48 -6.09
C SER A 233 19.67 -28.42 -6.18
N PRO A 234 20.80 -28.53 -5.45
CA PRO A 234 21.91 -27.58 -5.58
C PRO A 234 22.42 -27.38 -7.03
N LYS A 235 22.20 -28.36 -7.92
CA LYS A 235 22.56 -28.27 -9.35
C LYS A 235 21.66 -27.34 -10.16
N ASP A 236 20.50 -26.94 -9.64
CA ASP A 236 19.65 -25.95 -10.29
C ASP A 236 20.22 -24.52 -10.13
N ALA A 237 20.98 -24.26 -9.06
CA ALA A 237 21.69 -23.00 -8.86
C ALA A 237 22.72 -22.69 -9.97
N GLU A 238 23.35 -23.72 -10.54
CA GLU A 238 24.31 -23.64 -11.67
C GLU A 238 23.70 -22.95 -12.92
N ARG A 239 22.37 -22.81 -12.99
CA ARG A 239 21.62 -22.25 -14.12
C ARG A 239 21.06 -20.85 -13.86
N THR A 240 21.47 -20.19 -12.77
CA THR A 240 20.99 -18.87 -12.33
C THR A 240 21.02 -17.82 -13.46
N ASP A 241 22.17 -17.59 -14.10
CA ASP A 241 22.30 -16.57 -15.15
C ASP A 241 21.45 -16.89 -16.39
N GLN A 242 21.24 -18.17 -16.70
CA GLN A 242 20.34 -18.61 -17.77
C GLN A 242 18.86 -18.37 -17.41
N ALA A 243 18.50 -18.48 -16.13
CA ALA A 243 17.15 -18.19 -15.65
C ALA A 243 16.87 -16.68 -15.64
N ILE A 244 17.85 -15.87 -15.21
CA ILE A 244 17.80 -14.40 -15.33
C ILE A 244 17.62 -14.00 -16.80
N ALA A 245 18.41 -14.55 -17.72
CA ALA A 245 18.30 -14.24 -19.15
C ALA A 245 16.90 -14.56 -19.72
N ARG A 246 16.36 -15.76 -19.44
CA ARG A 246 14.99 -16.14 -19.85
C ARG A 246 13.91 -15.22 -19.25
N GLY A 247 14.03 -14.86 -17.97
CA GLY A 247 13.09 -13.95 -17.33
C GLY A 247 13.18 -12.51 -17.85
N ALA A 248 14.38 -12.05 -18.22
CA ALA A 248 14.56 -10.76 -18.88
C ALA A 248 13.92 -10.76 -20.28
N SER A 249 14.10 -11.82 -21.08
CA SER A 249 13.39 -11.98 -22.35
C SER A 249 11.87 -12.02 -22.18
N TYR A 250 11.37 -12.70 -21.13
CA TYR A 250 9.95 -12.63 -20.78
C TYR A 250 9.51 -11.19 -20.50
N LEU A 251 10.18 -10.48 -19.59
CA LEU A 251 9.83 -9.11 -19.24
C LEU A 251 9.85 -8.18 -20.46
N LEU A 252 10.87 -8.27 -21.31
CA LEU A 252 10.93 -7.49 -22.57
C LEU A 252 9.72 -7.74 -23.49
N SER A 253 9.18 -8.96 -23.52
CA SER A 253 7.98 -9.29 -24.30
C SER A 253 6.67 -8.72 -23.73
N GLN A 254 6.67 -8.28 -22.47
CA GLN A 254 5.51 -7.73 -21.76
C GLN A 254 5.52 -6.18 -21.68
N GLN A 255 6.38 -5.52 -22.47
CA GLN A 255 6.39 -4.06 -22.58
C GLN A 255 5.08 -3.53 -23.18
N VAL A 256 4.54 -2.47 -22.58
CA VAL A 256 3.41 -1.70 -23.13
C VAL A 256 3.93 -0.69 -24.15
N GLU A 257 5.05 -0.06 -23.83
CA GLU A 257 5.87 0.84 -24.66
C GLU A 257 7.34 0.58 -24.32
N PRO A 258 8.33 0.99 -25.14
CA PRO A 258 9.75 0.81 -24.83
C PRO A 258 10.13 1.36 -23.45
N GLY A 259 10.65 0.49 -22.58
CA GLY A 259 11.01 0.80 -21.20
C GLY A 259 9.83 0.91 -20.22
N GLN A 260 8.61 0.52 -20.60
CA GLN A 260 7.39 0.70 -19.81
C GLN A 260 6.57 -0.60 -19.71
N TRP A 261 6.08 -0.88 -18.50
CA TRP A 261 5.27 -2.05 -18.16
C TRP A 261 4.04 -1.64 -17.35
N GLY A 262 3.01 -2.48 -17.28
CA GLY A 262 1.83 -2.14 -16.49
C GLY A 262 0.71 -3.15 -16.62
N SER A 263 -0.44 -2.70 -17.13
CA SER A 263 -1.65 -3.49 -17.32
C SER A 263 -2.22 -3.28 -18.73
N PRO A 264 -3.26 -4.03 -19.15
CA PRO A 264 -3.99 -3.75 -20.37
C PRO A 264 -4.65 -2.36 -20.44
N ARG A 265 -4.63 -1.56 -19.36
CA ARG A 265 -5.08 -0.16 -19.32
C ARG A 265 -3.96 0.86 -19.57
N GLY A 266 -2.71 0.43 -19.69
CA GLY A 266 -1.54 1.29 -19.93
C GLY A 266 -0.35 1.01 -19.00
N ALA A 267 0.72 1.80 -19.18
CA ALA A 267 1.92 1.75 -18.36
C ALA A 267 1.67 2.21 -16.91
N ASP A 268 2.28 1.49 -15.97
CA ASP A 268 2.26 1.73 -14.53
C ASP A 268 3.70 1.91 -14.02
N ALA A 269 3.94 3.02 -13.33
CA ALA A 269 5.27 3.40 -12.87
C ALA A 269 5.81 2.50 -11.75
N GLY A 270 4.94 1.92 -10.91
CA GLY A 270 5.33 0.98 -9.87
C GLY A 270 5.78 -0.35 -10.46
N ILE A 271 5.00 -0.91 -11.38
CA ILE A 271 5.35 -2.13 -12.12
C ILE A 271 6.62 -1.88 -12.94
N SER A 272 6.70 -0.77 -13.68
CA SER A 272 7.87 -0.43 -14.49
C SER A 272 9.15 -0.28 -13.65
N ALA A 273 9.10 0.39 -12.50
CA ALA A 273 10.26 0.54 -11.63
C ALA A 273 10.75 -0.81 -11.06
N MET A 274 9.83 -1.70 -10.70
CA MET A 274 10.17 -3.06 -10.27
C MET A 274 10.79 -3.88 -11.41
N VAL A 275 10.29 -3.74 -12.65
CA VAL A 275 10.86 -4.41 -13.83
C VAL A 275 12.24 -3.85 -14.19
N LEU A 276 12.44 -2.53 -14.17
CA LEU A 276 13.72 -1.89 -14.46
C LEU A 276 14.78 -2.27 -13.41
N GLY A 277 14.41 -2.29 -12.13
CA GLY A 277 15.27 -2.81 -11.06
C GLY A 277 15.62 -4.30 -11.22
N ALA A 278 14.72 -5.10 -11.79
CA ALA A 278 14.95 -6.51 -12.09
C ALA A 278 15.78 -6.75 -13.37
N LEU A 279 15.59 -5.96 -14.43
CA LEU A 279 16.41 -6.03 -15.65
C LEU A 279 17.87 -5.63 -15.38
N ALA A 280 18.13 -4.77 -14.39
CA ALA A 280 19.46 -4.49 -13.88
C ALA A 280 20.16 -5.69 -13.20
N ALA A 281 19.50 -6.84 -13.04
CA ALA A 281 20.10 -8.12 -12.64
C ALA A 281 20.82 -8.84 -13.79
N VAL A 282 20.49 -8.51 -15.05
CA VAL A 282 21.12 -9.14 -16.22
C VAL A 282 22.62 -8.83 -16.20
N PRO A 283 23.51 -9.84 -16.38
CA PRO A 283 24.96 -9.63 -16.32
C PRO A 283 25.47 -8.68 -17.40
N GLU A 284 26.57 -7.99 -17.12
CA GLU A 284 27.29 -7.21 -18.14
C GLU A 284 28.23 -8.12 -18.97
N PRO A 285 28.40 -7.85 -20.28
CA PRO A 285 27.71 -6.83 -21.07
C PRO A 285 26.25 -7.24 -21.37
N ARG A 286 25.29 -6.37 -21.04
CA ARG A 286 23.86 -6.68 -21.25
C ARG A 286 23.49 -6.79 -22.74
N PRO A 287 22.48 -7.61 -23.08
CA PRO A 287 21.82 -7.56 -24.38
C PRO A 287 21.33 -6.16 -24.73
N LYS A 288 21.40 -5.81 -26.02
CA LYS A 288 21.13 -4.46 -26.52
C LYS A 288 19.72 -3.98 -26.17
N ASP A 289 18.72 -4.84 -26.35
CA ASP A 289 17.31 -4.62 -26.04
C ASP A 289 17.08 -4.37 -24.55
N VAL A 290 17.70 -5.16 -23.66
CA VAL A 290 17.71 -4.90 -22.21
C VAL A 290 18.26 -3.50 -21.90
N GLN A 291 19.38 -3.12 -22.52
CA GLN A 291 20.04 -1.84 -22.28
C GLN A 291 19.26 -0.64 -22.83
N GLU A 292 18.62 -0.76 -24.01
CA GLU A 292 17.75 0.27 -24.59
C GLU A 292 16.45 0.44 -23.76
N SER A 293 15.86 -0.66 -23.28
CA SER A 293 14.69 -0.62 -22.39
C SER A 293 15.04 0.00 -21.02
N LEU A 294 16.19 -0.32 -20.43
CA LEU A 294 16.69 0.34 -19.22
C LEU A 294 16.87 1.86 -19.42
N ALA A 295 17.60 2.25 -20.47
CA ALA A 295 17.88 3.66 -20.75
C ALA A 295 16.62 4.50 -21.05
N THR A 296 15.60 3.89 -21.66
CA THR A 296 14.32 4.57 -21.96
C THR A 296 13.42 4.63 -20.72
N GLY A 297 13.26 3.51 -20.01
CA GLY A 297 12.35 3.41 -18.87
C GLY A 297 12.78 4.24 -17.66
N LEU A 298 14.10 4.31 -17.39
CA LEU A 298 14.61 5.15 -16.29
C LEU A 298 14.40 6.64 -16.57
N LYS A 299 14.54 7.09 -17.82
CA LYS A 299 14.20 8.47 -18.22
C LYS A 299 12.70 8.76 -18.11
N TRP A 300 11.87 7.79 -18.47
CA TRP A 300 10.42 7.91 -18.29
C TRP A 300 10.04 8.03 -16.81
N LEU A 301 10.57 7.17 -15.92
CA LEU A 301 10.36 7.30 -14.47
C LEU A 301 10.81 8.66 -13.94
N ALA A 302 12.00 9.12 -14.34
CA ALA A 302 12.50 10.44 -13.94
C ALA A 302 11.60 11.60 -14.39
N SER A 303 10.90 11.45 -15.53
CA SER A 303 9.94 12.45 -16.03
C SER A 303 8.60 12.48 -15.27
N LEU A 304 8.34 11.50 -14.39
CA LEU A 304 7.13 11.44 -13.54
C LEU A 304 7.33 12.09 -12.17
N GLN A 305 8.41 12.87 -11.98
CA GLN A 305 8.67 13.58 -10.73
C GLN A 305 7.79 14.84 -10.59
N HIS A 306 7.12 14.98 -9.43
CA HIS A 306 6.29 16.13 -9.07
C HIS A 306 7.12 17.23 -8.37
N GLU A 307 6.48 18.38 -8.11
CA GLU A 307 7.15 19.55 -7.48
C GLU A 307 7.68 19.25 -6.07
N ASP A 308 7.00 18.39 -5.31
CA ASP A 308 7.43 17.89 -3.98
C ASP A 308 8.60 16.90 -4.03
N GLY A 309 8.93 16.35 -5.21
CA GLY A 309 9.98 15.35 -5.40
C GLY A 309 9.47 13.90 -5.50
N SER A 310 8.20 13.63 -5.20
CA SER A 310 7.58 12.32 -5.40
C SER A 310 7.61 11.88 -6.86
N ILE A 311 7.59 10.57 -7.14
CA ILE A 311 7.60 10.01 -8.49
C ILE A 311 6.44 9.02 -8.61
N HIS A 312 5.36 9.41 -9.30
CA HIS A 312 4.17 8.56 -9.49
C HIS A 312 3.16 9.08 -10.53
N GLN A 313 2.25 8.21 -10.96
CA GLN A 313 1.05 8.55 -11.74
C GLN A 313 -0.20 8.83 -10.86
N GLY A 314 -0.04 9.05 -9.55
CA GLY A 314 -1.10 9.57 -8.66
C GLY A 314 -1.70 8.58 -7.63
N GLN A 315 -1.13 7.38 -7.47
CA GLN A 315 -1.46 6.44 -6.38
C GLN A 315 -0.18 5.76 -5.86
N LEU A 316 -0.26 5.21 -4.64
CA LEU A 316 0.82 4.45 -3.98
C LEU A 316 2.15 5.22 -3.93
N ALA A 317 2.08 6.52 -3.63
CA ALA A 317 3.14 7.49 -3.82
C ALA A 317 4.49 7.10 -3.18
N ASN A 318 4.49 6.62 -1.93
CA ASN A 318 5.69 6.08 -1.29
C ASN A 318 6.28 4.91 -2.08
N TYR A 319 5.46 3.91 -2.40
CA TYR A 319 5.88 2.66 -3.01
C TYR A 319 6.50 2.89 -4.40
N VAL A 320 5.84 3.71 -5.23
CA VAL A 320 6.32 4.03 -6.58
C VAL A 320 7.57 4.91 -6.53
N THR A 321 7.63 5.89 -5.62
CA THR A 321 8.82 6.72 -5.45
C THR A 321 10.01 5.90 -4.95
N SER A 322 9.80 5.03 -3.96
CA SER A 322 10.81 4.11 -3.43
C SER A 322 11.33 3.13 -4.48
N ALA A 323 10.43 2.51 -5.25
CA ALA A 323 10.81 1.63 -6.35
C ALA A 323 11.61 2.39 -7.44
N SER A 324 11.20 3.62 -7.75
CA SER A 324 11.88 4.47 -8.73
C SER A 324 13.28 4.88 -8.26
N ILE A 325 13.46 5.25 -6.99
CA ILE A 325 14.77 5.52 -6.40
C ILE A 325 15.69 4.30 -6.53
N MET A 326 15.21 3.10 -6.19
CA MET A 326 15.99 1.87 -6.33
C MET A 326 16.40 1.59 -7.78
N ALA A 327 15.48 1.78 -8.74
CA ALA A 327 15.76 1.57 -10.16
C ALA A 327 16.75 2.60 -10.72
N LEU A 328 16.56 3.89 -10.42
CA LEU A 328 17.43 4.98 -10.84
C LEU A 328 18.84 4.85 -10.25
N SER A 329 18.95 4.58 -8.94
CA SER A 329 20.25 4.44 -8.26
C SER A 329 21.07 3.26 -8.80
N ARG A 330 20.43 2.15 -9.15
CA ARG A 330 21.10 0.97 -9.76
C ARG A 330 21.74 1.24 -11.13
N SER A 331 21.37 2.33 -11.81
CA SER A 331 22.01 2.70 -13.08
C SER A 331 23.39 3.33 -12.93
N SER A 332 23.69 3.91 -11.75
CA SER A 332 24.86 4.75 -11.49
C SER A 332 25.03 5.94 -12.46
N ASP A 333 23.99 6.31 -13.21
CA ASP A 333 24.05 7.41 -14.19
C ASP A 333 23.88 8.78 -13.49
N PRO A 334 24.89 9.68 -13.56
CA PRO A 334 24.84 10.97 -12.86
C PRO A 334 23.67 11.88 -13.27
N GLN A 335 23.02 11.65 -14.41
CA GLN A 335 21.86 12.46 -14.83
C GLN A 335 20.66 12.31 -13.89
N PHE A 336 20.56 11.20 -13.17
CA PHE A 336 19.45 10.94 -12.25
C PHE A 336 19.72 11.41 -10.82
N THR A 337 20.93 11.84 -10.46
CA THR A 337 21.26 12.28 -9.10
C THR A 337 20.28 13.34 -8.56
N PRO A 338 19.98 14.46 -9.26
CA PRO A 338 19.06 15.48 -8.73
C PRO A 338 17.63 14.96 -8.52
N VAL A 339 17.19 14.01 -9.35
CA VAL A 339 15.87 13.36 -9.26
C VAL A 339 15.83 12.46 -8.03
N ILE A 340 16.87 11.64 -7.82
CA ILE A 340 17.05 10.77 -6.67
C ILE A 340 17.09 11.58 -5.36
N GLU A 341 17.81 12.71 -5.31
CA GLU A 341 17.93 13.52 -4.09
C GLU A 341 16.62 14.22 -3.71
N ARG A 342 15.83 14.68 -4.71
CA ARG A 342 14.48 15.21 -4.48
C ARG A 342 13.52 14.12 -4.00
N ALA A 343 13.56 12.94 -4.62
CA ALA A 343 12.76 11.80 -4.22
C ALA A 343 13.11 11.29 -2.81
N ARG A 344 14.40 11.21 -2.46
CA ARG A 344 14.90 10.92 -1.11
C ARG A 344 14.34 11.90 -0.07
N SER A 345 14.29 13.19 -0.41
CA SER A 345 13.75 14.24 0.47
C SER A 345 12.25 14.05 0.72
N TYR A 346 11.48 13.70 -0.31
CA TYR A 346 10.07 13.34 -0.18
C TYR A 346 9.85 12.12 0.72
N ILE A 347 10.63 11.03 0.55
CA ILE A 347 10.51 9.82 1.39
C ILE A 347 10.77 10.12 2.87
N VAL A 348 11.72 11.01 3.20
CA VAL A 348 11.96 11.45 4.59
C VAL A 348 10.76 12.20 5.16
N GLN A 349 10.08 13.04 4.37
CA GLN A 349 8.90 13.81 4.79
C GLN A 349 7.63 12.96 4.99
N LEU A 350 7.61 11.70 4.51
CA LEU A 350 6.48 10.78 4.71
C LEU A 350 6.50 10.03 6.06
N GLN A 351 7.49 10.27 6.92
CA GLN A 351 7.61 9.56 8.18
C GLN A 351 6.68 10.14 9.24
N ALA A 352 5.95 9.26 9.93
CA ALA A 352 5.07 9.61 11.03
C ALA A 352 5.87 10.18 12.21
N ASP A 353 5.95 11.50 12.32
CA ASP A 353 6.67 12.23 13.38
C ASP A 353 5.84 13.39 13.97
N GLU A 354 6.45 14.20 14.83
CA GLU A 354 5.79 15.35 15.47
C GLU A 354 5.22 16.37 14.47
N GLY A 355 5.81 16.53 13.28
CA GLY A 355 5.32 17.43 12.22
C GLY A 355 4.03 16.93 11.56
N GLU A 356 3.89 15.61 11.44
CA GLU A 356 2.68 14.93 10.97
C GLU A 356 1.71 14.58 12.12
N GLY A 357 1.92 15.13 13.33
CA GLY A 357 1.00 15.01 14.46
C GLY A 357 1.10 13.71 15.27
N TYR A 358 2.22 12.97 15.16
CA TYR A 358 2.52 11.79 15.97
C TYR A 358 3.50 12.15 17.07
N SER A 359 3.11 11.98 18.32
CA SER A 359 4.08 11.95 19.42
C SER A 359 4.92 10.67 19.35
N ALA A 360 6.14 10.68 19.89
CA ALA A 360 6.95 9.47 20.11
C ALA A 360 6.21 8.30 20.84
N GLY A 361 5.14 8.58 21.59
CA GLY A 361 4.28 7.59 22.24
C GLY A 361 3.18 6.99 21.34
N ASP A 362 2.94 7.53 20.15
CA ASP A 362 1.95 6.99 19.20
C ASP A 362 2.48 5.70 18.56
N ARG A 363 1.64 4.66 18.50
CA ARG A 363 2.02 3.33 17.98
C ARG A 363 2.63 3.39 16.58
N TYR A 364 2.27 4.37 15.75
CA TYR A 364 2.75 4.49 14.37
C TYR A 364 4.00 5.39 14.20
N TYR A 365 4.48 6.01 15.27
CA TYR A 365 5.67 6.89 15.23
C TYR A 365 6.88 6.21 14.58
N GLY A 366 7.56 6.93 13.68
CA GLY A 366 8.71 6.46 12.91
C GLY A 366 8.38 5.60 11.69
N GLY A 367 7.12 5.20 11.50
CA GLY A 367 6.70 4.41 10.34
C GLY A 367 6.47 5.26 9.08
N ILE A 368 6.43 4.60 7.91
CA ILE A 368 6.04 5.19 6.63
C ILE A 368 4.90 4.36 6.01
N GLY A 369 3.85 5.04 5.53
CA GLY A 369 2.68 4.44 4.85
C GLY A 369 2.79 4.40 3.32
N TYR A 370 1.66 4.43 2.61
CA TYR A 370 1.65 4.45 1.13
C TYR A 370 1.91 5.84 0.52
N GLY A 371 2.26 6.85 1.34
CA GLY A 371 2.41 8.25 0.91
C GLY A 371 1.07 8.98 0.88
N GLY A 372 0.38 9.00 2.02
CA GLY A 372 -0.89 9.71 2.18
C GLY A 372 -1.88 9.10 3.18
N ASP A 373 -1.57 8.00 3.89
CA ASP A 373 -2.41 7.37 4.90
C ASP A 373 -1.73 7.21 6.27
N GLU A 374 -2.47 7.53 7.35
CA GLU A 374 -2.00 7.42 8.75
C GLU A 374 -1.97 5.97 9.27
N ARG A 375 -1.56 5.03 8.42
CA ARG A 375 -1.36 3.62 8.77
C ARG A 375 -0.06 3.07 8.17
N PRO A 376 1.10 3.56 8.65
CA PRO A 376 2.37 2.92 8.39
C PRO A 376 2.38 1.41 8.60
N ASP A 377 3.14 0.71 7.77
CA ASP A 377 3.38 -0.72 7.89
C ASP A 377 4.81 -1.09 7.51
N LEU A 378 5.26 -2.26 7.94
CA LEU A 378 6.63 -2.73 7.74
C LEU A 378 6.92 -3.04 6.26
N SER A 379 5.89 -3.27 5.44
CA SER A 379 6.03 -3.51 3.99
C SER A 379 6.37 -2.21 3.23
N ASN A 380 5.80 -1.09 3.65
CA ASN A 380 6.07 0.25 3.11
C ASN A 380 7.34 0.86 3.71
N LEU A 381 7.57 0.68 5.02
CA LEU A 381 8.80 1.15 5.66
C LEU A 381 10.03 0.45 5.06
N GLN A 382 10.00 -0.86 4.79
CA GLN A 382 11.16 -1.52 4.17
C GLN A 382 11.46 -1.04 2.75
N MET A 383 10.44 -0.63 1.99
CA MET A 383 10.63 -0.04 0.66
C MET A 383 11.26 1.35 0.76
N ALA A 384 10.78 2.15 1.71
CA ALA A 384 11.34 3.46 2.01
C ALA A 384 12.80 3.36 2.50
N LEU A 385 13.14 2.46 3.44
CA LEU A 385 14.52 2.31 3.92
C LEU A 385 15.46 1.73 2.85
N ASP A 386 15.01 0.77 2.02
CA ASP A 386 15.78 0.33 0.84
C ASP A 386 16.09 1.52 -0.09
N ALA A 387 15.13 2.42 -0.30
CA ALA A 387 15.28 3.62 -1.13
C ALA A 387 16.15 4.71 -0.50
N LEU A 388 16.02 4.97 0.81
CA LEU A 388 16.88 5.92 1.53
C LEU A 388 18.34 5.46 1.52
N SER A 389 18.60 4.16 1.69
CA SER A 389 19.95 3.60 1.56
C SER A 389 20.45 3.67 0.10
N ALA A 390 19.65 3.25 -0.88
CA ALA A 390 20.03 3.31 -2.30
C ALA A 390 20.30 4.73 -2.81
N SER A 391 19.64 5.75 -2.25
CA SER A 391 19.86 7.18 -2.54
C SER A 391 20.97 7.83 -1.71
N GLY A 392 21.76 7.04 -0.98
CA GLY A 392 22.92 7.50 -0.22
C GLY A 392 22.58 8.32 1.03
N LEU A 393 21.38 8.17 1.60
CA LEU A 393 21.10 8.74 2.93
C LEU A 393 21.95 8.02 3.97
N LYS A 394 22.81 8.78 4.66
CA LYS A 394 23.68 8.27 5.72
C LYS A 394 22.87 7.66 6.87
N GLN A 395 23.41 6.61 7.48
CA GLN A 395 22.78 5.90 8.60
C GLN A 395 22.70 6.73 9.90
N ASP A 396 23.48 7.81 10.02
CA ASP A 396 23.40 8.78 11.14
C ASP A 396 22.22 9.76 11.01
N HIS A 397 21.44 9.69 9.92
CA HIS A 397 20.28 10.54 9.72
C HIS A 397 19.08 10.13 10.60
N GLU A 398 18.45 11.12 11.25
CA GLU A 398 17.38 10.93 12.25
C GLU A 398 16.21 10.06 11.78
N ALA A 399 15.90 10.06 10.48
CA ALA A 399 14.87 9.19 9.90
C ALA A 399 15.10 7.69 10.21
N TYR A 400 16.35 7.22 10.26
CA TYR A 400 16.66 5.85 10.69
C TYR A 400 16.43 5.66 12.20
N ALA A 401 16.85 6.63 13.02
CA ALA A 401 16.61 6.60 14.48
C ALA A 401 15.11 6.55 14.82
N ARG A 402 14.28 7.33 14.11
CA ARG A 402 12.83 7.28 14.20
C ARG A 402 12.28 5.93 13.72
N ALA A 403 12.76 5.42 12.58
CA ALA A 403 12.32 4.13 12.04
C ALA A 403 12.54 2.97 13.02
N ILE A 404 13.65 2.95 13.78
CA ILE A 404 13.91 1.94 14.82
C ILE A 404 12.73 1.84 15.80
N LYS A 405 12.12 2.95 16.20
CA LYS A 405 11.00 2.90 17.16
C LYS A 405 9.74 2.25 16.58
N PHE A 406 9.52 2.37 15.27
CA PHE A 406 8.46 1.64 14.57
C PHE A 406 8.79 0.14 14.44
N LEU A 407 10.05 -0.19 14.17
CA LEU A 407 10.53 -1.58 14.07
C LEU A 407 10.35 -2.33 15.39
N GLU A 408 10.71 -1.71 16.52
CA GLU A 408 10.45 -2.24 17.87
C GLU A 408 8.97 -2.56 18.08
N ARG A 409 8.08 -1.65 17.65
CA ARG A 409 6.62 -1.79 17.79
C ARG A 409 6.03 -2.86 16.85
N CYS A 410 6.72 -3.22 15.77
CA CYS A 410 6.39 -4.35 14.90
C CYS A 410 6.94 -5.71 15.41
N GLN A 411 8.01 -5.71 16.22
CA GLN A 411 8.67 -6.92 16.71
C GLN A 411 7.95 -7.54 17.90
N ASN A 412 7.81 -8.86 17.93
CA ASN A 412 7.34 -9.62 19.09
C ASN A 412 8.49 -9.82 20.10
N ARG A 413 8.82 -8.73 20.82
CA ARG A 413 9.88 -8.67 21.84
C ARG A 413 9.51 -7.63 22.90
N SER A 414 8.90 -8.07 24.02
CA SER A 414 8.30 -7.17 25.01
C SER A 414 9.27 -6.25 25.74
N GLU A 415 10.57 -6.55 25.80
CA GLU A 415 11.56 -5.66 26.44
C GLU A 415 11.98 -4.47 25.56
N SER A 416 11.45 -4.38 24.34
CA SER A 416 11.59 -3.22 23.43
C SER A 416 10.25 -2.73 22.88
N ASN A 417 9.24 -3.59 22.79
CA ASN A 417 7.93 -3.25 22.24
C ASN A 417 6.95 -2.81 23.34
N ASP A 418 6.57 -1.53 23.32
CA ASP A 418 5.72 -0.87 24.31
C ASP A 418 4.21 -0.89 23.98
N ILE A 419 3.77 -1.57 22.91
CA ILE A 419 2.36 -1.53 22.49
C ILE A 419 1.43 -2.26 23.47
N GLN A 420 0.36 -1.57 23.85
CA GLN A 420 -0.86 -2.16 24.42
C GLN A 420 -2.06 -1.46 23.77
N ILE A 421 -2.91 -2.22 23.06
CA ILE A 421 -4.07 -1.69 22.33
C ILE A 421 -5.31 -2.43 22.82
N LEU A 422 -6.25 -1.72 23.46
CA LEU A 422 -7.52 -2.30 23.87
C LEU A 422 -8.51 -2.29 22.70
N GLU A 423 -8.90 -3.48 22.22
CA GLU A 423 -9.88 -3.64 21.15
C GLU A 423 -10.98 -4.62 21.57
N GLU A 424 -12.24 -4.16 21.63
CA GLU A 424 -13.43 -5.01 21.90
C GLU A 424 -13.32 -5.82 23.23
N GLY A 425 -12.67 -5.24 24.24
CA GLY A 425 -12.40 -5.92 25.53
C GLY A 425 -11.25 -6.93 25.50
N VAL A 426 -10.47 -6.98 24.41
CA VAL A 426 -9.28 -7.82 24.24
C VAL A 426 -8.05 -6.92 24.15
N ILE A 427 -7.00 -7.24 24.89
CA ILE A 427 -5.73 -6.50 24.80
C ILE A 427 -4.91 -7.08 23.65
N ILE A 428 -4.47 -6.24 22.70
CA ILE A 428 -3.44 -6.59 21.72
C ILE A 428 -2.11 -6.05 22.24
N GLN A 429 -1.08 -6.89 22.28
CA GLN A 429 0.26 -6.55 22.76
C GLN A 429 1.34 -7.33 22.01
N SER A 430 2.60 -7.03 22.30
CA SER A 430 3.74 -7.81 21.82
C SER A 430 3.75 -9.26 22.35
N GLY A 431 4.30 -10.17 21.55
CA GLY A 431 4.77 -11.49 21.96
C GLY A 431 6.24 -11.50 22.35
N GLU A 432 6.83 -12.69 22.42
CA GLU A 432 8.22 -12.90 22.86
C GLU A 432 9.06 -13.74 21.86
N ASP A 433 8.57 -14.01 20.65
CA ASP A 433 9.23 -14.92 19.69
C ASP A 433 10.37 -14.28 18.88
N GLY A 434 10.56 -12.97 18.96
CA GLY A 434 11.59 -12.22 18.25
C GLY A 434 11.26 -11.86 16.79
N GLY A 435 10.21 -12.44 16.21
CA GLY A 435 9.77 -12.18 14.84
C GLY A 435 8.96 -10.88 14.69
N ALA A 436 8.37 -10.65 13.51
CA ALA A 436 7.60 -9.42 13.23
C ALA A 436 6.18 -9.65 12.69
N GLY A 437 5.25 -8.82 13.16
CA GLY A 437 3.96 -8.58 12.52
C GLY A 437 4.07 -7.66 11.30
N TYR A 438 2.93 -7.36 10.67
CA TYR A 438 2.84 -6.46 9.51
C TYR A 438 2.95 -4.98 9.91
N ALA A 439 2.42 -4.62 11.06
CA ALA A 439 2.41 -3.27 11.62
C ALA A 439 2.21 -3.37 13.15
N PRO A 440 2.38 -2.27 13.91
CA PRO A 440 2.20 -2.26 15.35
C PRO A 440 0.84 -2.83 15.79
N GLY A 441 0.88 -4.00 16.44
CA GLY A 441 -0.30 -4.73 16.90
C GLY A 441 -1.11 -5.42 15.80
N SER A 442 -0.53 -5.67 14.62
CA SER A 442 -1.26 -6.22 13.47
C SER A 442 -0.44 -7.22 12.67
N SER A 443 -1.03 -8.36 12.32
CA SER A 443 -0.43 -9.35 11.41
C SER A 443 -1.40 -9.76 10.30
N LYS A 444 -0.84 -10.28 9.19
CA LYS A 444 -1.61 -10.98 8.15
C LYS A 444 -1.74 -12.47 8.44
N ALA A 445 -0.87 -13.03 9.27
CA ALA A 445 -0.86 -14.42 9.72
C ALA A 445 -1.78 -14.67 10.94
N GLU A 446 -2.87 -13.90 11.03
CA GLU A 446 -3.81 -13.91 12.16
C GLU A 446 -3.16 -13.56 13.52
N TYR A 447 -3.79 -13.97 14.63
CA TYR A 447 -3.34 -13.69 15.99
C TYR A 447 -3.30 -14.97 16.82
N GLU A 448 -2.36 -15.08 17.72
CA GLU A 448 -2.51 -15.98 18.86
C GLU A 448 -3.47 -15.37 19.88
N ILE A 449 -4.32 -16.20 20.50
CA ILE A 449 -5.22 -15.78 21.57
C ILE A 449 -4.82 -16.52 22.84
N THR A 450 -4.26 -15.79 23.80
CA THR A 450 -3.91 -16.28 25.14
C THR A 450 -4.85 -15.68 26.19
N THR A 451 -4.75 -16.19 27.42
CA THR A 451 -5.39 -15.56 28.59
C THR A 451 -4.29 -15.22 29.60
N ARG A 452 -4.13 -13.94 29.94
CA ARG A 452 -3.21 -13.45 30.98
C ARG A 452 -4.07 -12.73 32.04
N ASP A 453 -3.92 -13.06 33.31
CA ASP A 453 -4.66 -12.49 34.46
C ASP A 453 -6.20 -12.44 34.28
N GLY A 454 -6.77 -13.52 33.72
CA GLY A 454 -8.19 -13.64 33.43
C GLY A 454 -8.69 -12.79 32.24
N LYS A 455 -7.84 -11.95 31.64
CA LYS A 455 -8.14 -11.15 30.45
C LYS A 455 -7.72 -11.90 29.19
N ARG A 456 -8.50 -11.74 28.11
CA ARG A 456 -8.12 -12.25 26.79
C ARG A 456 -7.07 -11.33 26.16
N VAL A 457 -6.01 -11.93 25.65
CA VAL A 457 -4.88 -11.25 25.03
C VAL A 457 -4.70 -11.78 23.60
N LYS A 458 -4.47 -10.87 22.65
CA LYS A 458 -4.07 -11.15 21.27
C LYS A 458 -2.59 -10.81 21.11
N VAL A 459 -1.82 -11.73 20.55
CA VAL A 459 -0.47 -11.48 20.05
C VAL A 459 -0.51 -11.56 18.51
N PRO A 460 -0.05 -10.56 17.75
CA PRO A 460 0.00 -10.65 16.30
C PRO A 460 1.03 -11.73 15.91
N ARG A 461 0.66 -12.73 15.09
CA ARG A 461 1.63 -13.78 14.74
C ARG A 461 2.78 -13.23 13.90
N SER A 462 4.01 -13.55 14.28
CA SER A 462 5.20 -13.32 13.45
C SER A 462 5.13 -14.15 12.17
N TYR A 463 5.63 -13.62 11.05
CA TYR A 463 5.68 -14.37 9.80
C TYR A 463 6.83 -13.95 8.87
N GLY A 464 7.28 -14.88 8.03
CA GLY A 464 8.59 -14.85 7.37
C GLY A 464 8.89 -13.57 6.60
N SER A 465 7.99 -13.13 5.72
CA SER A 465 8.24 -11.93 4.90
C SER A 465 8.30 -10.63 5.69
N MET A 466 7.72 -10.58 6.90
CA MET A 466 7.87 -9.44 7.81
C MET A 466 9.07 -9.59 8.74
N THR A 467 9.42 -10.78 9.23
CA THR A 467 10.64 -10.94 10.04
C THR A 467 11.90 -10.65 9.21
N TYR A 468 11.97 -11.06 7.94
CA TYR A 468 13.06 -10.65 7.05
C TYR A 468 13.08 -9.14 6.79
N ALA A 469 11.91 -8.50 6.71
CA ALA A 469 11.80 -7.06 6.58
C ALA A 469 12.33 -6.34 7.83
N LEU A 470 11.94 -6.78 9.03
CA LEU A 470 12.42 -6.27 10.31
C LEU A 470 13.95 -6.36 10.41
N PHE A 471 14.49 -7.57 10.21
CA PHE A 471 15.93 -7.84 10.28
C PHE A 471 16.72 -6.95 9.29
N LYS A 472 16.27 -6.86 8.03
CA LYS A 472 16.87 -5.96 7.03
C LYS A 472 16.80 -4.49 7.47
N CYS A 473 15.64 -4.03 7.94
CA CYS A 473 15.44 -2.63 8.33
C CYS A 473 16.29 -2.22 9.55
N TYR A 474 16.52 -3.12 10.52
CA TYR A 474 17.45 -2.87 11.62
C TYR A 474 18.90 -2.70 11.12
N LEU A 475 19.35 -3.55 10.19
CA LEU A 475 20.69 -3.43 9.58
C LEU A 475 20.83 -2.13 8.75
N LEU A 476 19.79 -1.76 7.98
CA LEU A 476 19.75 -0.49 7.25
C LEU A 476 19.80 0.72 8.21
N ALA A 477 19.13 0.63 9.36
CA ALA A 477 19.15 1.65 10.40
C ALA A 477 20.41 1.64 11.30
N GLY A 478 21.40 0.81 10.97
CA GLY A 478 22.71 0.83 11.63
C GLY A 478 22.78 0.15 13.00
N LEU A 479 21.84 -0.76 13.33
CA LEU A 479 22.00 -1.63 14.50
C LEU A 479 23.15 -2.62 14.25
N ASP A 480 23.90 -2.91 15.32
CA ASP A 480 24.91 -3.96 15.29
C ASP A 480 24.26 -5.36 15.23
N ARG A 481 25.02 -6.35 14.74
CA ARG A 481 24.59 -7.75 14.69
C ARG A 481 24.29 -8.31 16.08
N GLU A 482 25.04 -7.86 17.09
CA GLU A 482 24.91 -8.32 18.47
C GLU A 482 23.82 -7.55 19.25
N ASP A 483 23.07 -6.64 18.61
CA ASP A 483 21.91 -6.00 19.22
C ASP A 483 20.82 -7.05 19.53
N PRO A 484 20.28 -7.11 20.77
CA PRO A 484 19.27 -8.11 21.15
C PRO A 484 18.02 -8.13 20.26
N ARG A 485 17.67 -7.00 19.62
CA ARG A 485 16.55 -6.91 18.66
C ARG A 485 16.89 -7.57 17.33
N VAL A 486 18.13 -7.44 16.87
CA VAL A 486 18.65 -8.09 15.65
C VAL A 486 18.83 -9.59 15.88
N GLN A 487 19.42 -9.99 17.00
CA GLN A 487 19.59 -11.40 17.38
C GLN A 487 18.26 -12.13 17.55
N ALA A 488 17.25 -11.50 18.16
CA ALA A 488 15.92 -12.09 18.30
C ALA A 488 15.25 -12.33 16.93
N ALA A 489 15.38 -11.38 15.99
CA ALA A 489 14.86 -11.54 14.64
C ALA A 489 15.65 -12.63 13.86
N TRP A 490 16.98 -12.67 13.99
CA TRP A 490 17.83 -13.69 13.36
C TRP A 490 17.52 -15.10 13.89
N HIS A 491 17.32 -15.25 15.20
CA HIS A 491 16.92 -16.52 15.82
C HIS A 491 15.59 -17.02 15.25
N TRP A 492 14.55 -16.16 15.19
CA TRP A 492 13.27 -16.51 14.58
C TRP A 492 13.42 -16.96 13.12
N LEU A 493 14.27 -16.27 12.34
CA LEU A 493 14.53 -16.63 10.93
C LEU A 493 15.21 -18.00 10.77
N GLY A 494 16.07 -18.39 11.71
CA GLY A 494 16.63 -19.74 11.77
C GLY A 494 15.58 -20.79 12.16
N GLN A 495 14.87 -20.57 13.28
CA GLN A 495 13.82 -21.49 13.75
C GLN A 495 12.67 -21.69 12.74
N HIS A 496 12.52 -20.78 11.78
CA HIS A 496 11.53 -20.84 10.71
C HIS A 496 12.16 -20.82 9.30
N TRP A 497 13.37 -21.34 9.13
CA TRP A 497 13.99 -21.48 7.80
C TRP A 497 13.15 -22.41 6.90
N THR A 498 12.69 -21.90 5.76
CA THR A 498 12.00 -22.71 4.75
C THR A 498 12.05 -22.05 3.38
N LEU A 499 11.98 -22.87 2.34
CA LEU A 499 11.86 -22.44 0.94
C LEU A 499 10.59 -22.98 0.27
N ASP A 500 9.65 -23.57 1.04
CA ASP A 500 8.40 -24.13 0.50
C ASP A 500 7.18 -23.23 0.72
N GLN A 501 7.21 -22.39 1.75
CA GLN A 501 6.11 -21.48 2.12
C GLN A 501 6.65 -20.22 2.81
N ASN A 502 5.79 -19.21 2.99
CA ASN A 502 6.01 -18.10 3.92
C ASN A 502 5.57 -18.57 5.32
N PRO A 503 6.49 -18.80 6.27
CA PRO A 503 6.19 -19.40 7.58
C PRO A 503 5.41 -18.45 8.49
N GLY A 504 4.61 -19.00 9.41
CA GLY A 504 3.81 -18.28 10.42
C GLY A 504 2.29 -18.34 10.20
N PHE A 505 1.85 -18.81 9.02
CA PHE A 505 0.44 -18.89 8.61
C PHE A 505 -0.26 -20.22 8.99
N GLU A 506 0.39 -21.10 9.74
CA GLU A 506 -0.04 -22.48 10.01
C GLU A 506 -1.36 -22.56 10.81
N ALA A 507 -1.72 -21.48 11.49
CA ALA A 507 -3.01 -21.35 12.19
C ALA A 507 -4.20 -21.03 11.26
N SER A 508 -3.96 -20.66 10.00
CA SER A 508 -5.02 -20.18 9.11
C SER A 508 -5.89 -21.30 8.55
N ARG A 509 -7.16 -20.96 8.29
CA ARG A 509 -8.14 -21.87 7.67
C ARG A 509 -8.11 -21.85 6.14
N ASP A 510 -7.36 -20.94 5.55
CA ASP A 510 -7.12 -20.84 4.11
C ASP A 510 -5.84 -21.64 3.76
N PRO A 511 -5.93 -22.79 3.07
CA PRO A 511 -4.75 -23.61 2.75
C PRO A 511 -3.79 -22.92 1.77
N SER A 512 -4.20 -21.82 1.13
CA SER A 512 -3.32 -20.99 0.32
C SER A 512 -2.55 -19.94 1.14
N ALA A 513 -2.88 -19.72 2.42
CA ALA A 513 -2.37 -18.61 3.21
C ALA A 513 -0.84 -18.58 3.31
N ALA A 514 -0.20 -19.72 3.61
CA ALA A 514 1.25 -19.82 3.66
C ALA A 514 1.94 -19.65 2.28
N TYR A 515 1.19 -19.70 1.18
CA TYR A 515 1.70 -19.38 -0.15
C TYR A 515 1.46 -17.91 -0.56
N GLN A 516 0.79 -17.09 0.25
CA GLN A 516 0.52 -15.68 -0.09
C GLN A 516 1.80 -14.84 0.11
N GLY A 517 2.21 -14.10 -0.94
CA GLY A 517 3.40 -13.23 -0.88
C GLY A 517 4.72 -14.00 -0.87
N LEU A 518 4.79 -15.12 -1.58
CA LEU A 518 5.92 -16.05 -1.58
C LEU A 518 7.11 -15.57 -2.41
N PHE A 519 6.88 -14.94 -3.56
CA PHE A 519 7.96 -14.29 -4.32
C PHE A 519 8.46 -13.02 -3.64
N TYR A 520 7.58 -12.28 -2.96
CA TYR A 520 7.94 -11.16 -2.09
C TYR A 520 8.72 -11.63 -0.85
N TYR A 521 8.36 -12.78 -0.26
CA TYR A 521 9.13 -13.46 0.79
C TYR A 521 10.54 -13.79 0.32
N TYR A 522 10.69 -14.44 -0.83
CA TYR A 522 12.01 -14.76 -1.40
C TYR A 522 12.84 -13.50 -1.70
N GLN A 523 12.24 -12.43 -2.24
CA GLN A 523 12.95 -11.18 -2.47
C GLN A 523 13.41 -10.52 -1.15
N GLY A 524 12.53 -10.49 -0.14
CA GLY A 524 12.83 -9.97 1.20
C GLY A 524 13.97 -10.76 1.86
N MET A 525 13.88 -12.09 1.85
CA MET A 525 14.90 -13.03 2.29
C MET A 525 16.25 -12.76 1.62
N ALA A 526 16.32 -12.79 0.29
CA ALA A 526 17.59 -12.64 -0.43
C ALA A 526 18.24 -11.27 -0.19
N ARG A 527 17.46 -10.19 -0.13
CA ARG A 527 17.96 -8.85 0.20
C ARG A 527 18.47 -8.77 1.63
N ALA A 528 17.72 -9.33 2.59
CA ALA A 528 18.09 -9.30 4.01
C ALA A 528 19.36 -10.11 4.29
N LEU A 529 19.48 -11.30 3.70
CA LEU A 529 20.66 -12.17 3.83
C LEU A 529 21.87 -11.60 3.08
N ALA A 530 21.70 -11.04 1.88
CA ALA A 530 22.78 -10.37 1.17
C ALA A 530 23.29 -9.12 1.91
N LEU A 531 22.40 -8.33 2.53
CA LEU A 531 22.76 -7.18 3.37
C LEU A 531 23.47 -7.62 4.67
N SER A 532 23.04 -8.72 5.28
CA SER A 532 23.70 -9.24 6.48
C SER A 532 25.07 -9.84 6.19
N GLY A 533 25.38 -10.21 4.94
CA GLY A 533 26.67 -10.84 4.59
C GLY A 533 26.92 -12.17 5.34
N ASN A 534 25.87 -12.78 5.89
CA ASN A 534 25.92 -14.16 6.35
C ASN A 534 25.81 -15.05 5.11
N GLU A 535 26.74 -15.98 4.90
CA GLU A 535 26.69 -16.92 3.76
C GLU A 535 25.85 -18.18 4.07
N GLU A 536 25.56 -18.41 5.35
CA GLU A 536 24.84 -19.57 5.86
C GLU A 536 23.77 -19.14 6.87
N ILE A 537 22.75 -19.98 7.05
CA ILE A 537 21.75 -19.88 8.14
C ILE A 537 21.58 -21.27 8.76
N THR A 538 21.26 -21.33 10.06
CA THR A 538 21.05 -22.60 10.78
C THR A 538 19.58 -22.77 11.15
N ASP A 539 19.00 -23.93 10.88
CA ASP A 539 17.58 -24.21 11.16
C ASP A 539 17.31 -24.60 12.63
N ALA A 540 16.09 -25.03 12.95
CA ALA A 540 15.71 -25.49 14.30
C ALA A 540 16.37 -26.82 14.68
N GLU A 541 16.63 -27.68 13.70
CA GLU A 541 17.27 -28.99 13.82
C GLU A 541 18.81 -28.92 13.92
N GLY A 542 19.41 -27.75 13.66
CA GLY A 542 20.85 -27.52 13.67
C GLY A 542 21.55 -27.78 12.33
N VAL A 543 20.80 -27.91 11.25
CA VAL A 543 21.30 -28.05 9.87
C VAL A 543 21.78 -26.68 9.37
N VAL A 544 22.93 -26.67 8.69
CA VAL A 544 23.53 -25.46 8.12
C VAL A 544 23.18 -25.37 6.63
N HIS A 545 22.54 -24.26 6.24
CA HIS A 545 22.00 -24.02 4.92
C HIS A 545 22.79 -22.95 4.16
N PRO A 546 23.46 -23.28 3.04
CA PRO A 546 24.14 -22.31 2.18
C PRO A 546 23.11 -21.56 1.33
N TRP A 547 22.41 -20.59 1.95
CA TRP A 547 21.14 -20.03 1.47
C TRP A 547 21.16 -19.56 0.01
N ARG A 548 22.28 -19.00 -0.48
CA ARG A 548 22.42 -18.56 -1.88
C ARG A 548 22.18 -19.70 -2.86
N THR A 549 22.75 -20.87 -2.57
CA THR A 549 22.62 -22.09 -3.39
C THR A 549 21.21 -22.65 -3.31
N GLU A 550 20.62 -22.70 -2.12
CA GLU A 550 19.28 -23.26 -1.91
C GLU A 550 18.18 -22.38 -2.53
N LEU A 551 18.24 -21.07 -2.30
CA LEU A 551 17.25 -20.11 -2.79
C LEU A 551 17.34 -19.91 -4.30
N SER A 552 18.55 -19.80 -4.87
CA SER A 552 18.69 -19.71 -6.33
C SER A 552 18.19 -20.98 -7.01
N ALA A 553 18.49 -22.17 -6.48
CA ALA A 553 17.95 -23.43 -6.96
C ALA A 553 16.41 -23.46 -6.89
N ARG A 554 15.81 -23.09 -5.75
CA ARG A 554 14.34 -22.98 -5.60
C ARG A 554 13.74 -22.11 -6.69
N ILE A 555 14.26 -20.90 -6.89
CA ILE A 555 13.75 -19.96 -7.90
C ILE A 555 13.93 -20.52 -9.32
N VAL A 556 15.08 -21.10 -9.66
CA VAL A 556 15.32 -21.73 -10.98
C VAL A 556 14.36 -22.91 -11.24
N THR A 557 14.02 -23.68 -10.21
CA THR A 557 13.05 -24.78 -10.30
C THR A 557 11.62 -24.30 -10.49
N LEU A 558 11.25 -23.14 -9.92
CA LEU A 558 9.93 -22.50 -10.07
C LEU A 558 9.72 -21.79 -11.42
N GLN A 559 10.75 -21.68 -12.27
CA GLN A 559 10.63 -20.96 -13.56
C GLN A 559 9.78 -21.74 -14.57
N SER A 560 8.87 -21.03 -15.24
CA SER A 560 8.13 -21.52 -16.40
C SER A 560 9.07 -22.06 -17.48
N ARG A 561 8.84 -23.31 -17.89
CA ARG A 561 9.56 -23.96 -18.99
C ARG A 561 9.03 -23.58 -20.37
N ILE A 562 7.98 -22.75 -20.44
CA ILE A 562 7.30 -22.35 -21.69
C ILE A 562 7.83 -21.00 -22.17
N ASP A 563 7.77 -19.98 -21.30
CA ASP A 563 8.02 -18.57 -21.63
C ASP A 563 9.12 -17.92 -20.76
N GLY A 564 9.64 -18.62 -19.74
CA GLY A 564 10.64 -18.10 -18.82
C GLY A 564 10.10 -17.21 -17.68
N SER A 565 8.78 -17.05 -17.57
CA SER A 565 8.14 -16.30 -16.48
C SER A 565 8.15 -17.03 -15.14
N TRP A 566 7.78 -16.30 -14.09
CA TRP A 566 7.32 -16.84 -12.81
C TRP A 566 5.93 -16.30 -12.48
N VAL A 567 5.11 -17.08 -11.78
CA VAL A 567 3.78 -16.68 -11.28
C VAL A 567 3.39 -17.55 -10.08
N ASN A 568 2.72 -16.98 -9.08
CA ASN A 568 2.24 -17.75 -7.93
C ASN A 568 0.88 -18.41 -8.24
N GLN A 569 0.92 -19.69 -8.61
CA GLN A 569 -0.28 -20.45 -8.99
C GLN A 569 -1.13 -20.89 -7.78
N ASN A 570 -0.52 -21.01 -6.60
CA ASN A 570 -1.23 -21.37 -5.36
C ASN A 570 -2.00 -20.17 -4.78
N ALA A 571 -1.43 -18.98 -4.88
CA ALA A 571 -1.95 -17.77 -4.26
C ALA A 571 -1.73 -16.53 -5.15
N PRO A 572 -2.66 -16.20 -6.07
CA PRO A 572 -2.55 -15.02 -6.93
C PRO A 572 -2.75 -13.68 -6.18
N ARG A 573 -2.96 -13.73 -4.86
CA ARG A 573 -3.16 -12.56 -3.98
C ARG A 573 -1.88 -11.74 -3.86
N TRP A 574 -2.02 -10.49 -3.41
CA TRP A 574 -0.89 -9.53 -3.27
C TRP A 574 -0.08 -9.38 -4.57
N TRP A 575 -0.79 -9.39 -5.71
CA TRP A 575 -0.26 -9.24 -7.07
C TRP A 575 0.67 -10.35 -7.58
N GLU A 576 0.91 -11.44 -6.84
CA GLU A 576 1.77 -12.53 -7.33
C GLU A 576 1.13 -13.41 -8.41
N GLY A 577 -0.18 -13.22 -8.67
CA GLY A 577 -0.84 -13.70 -9.88
C GLY A 577 -0.49 -12.90 -11.14
N ASN A 578 0.19 -11.75 -11.02
CA ASN A 578 0.74 -11.01 -12.16
C ASN A 578 2.15 -11.53 -12.48
N PRO A 579 2.36 -12.20 -13.63
CA PRO A 579 3.66 -12.78 -13.97
C PRO A 579 4.77 -11.74 -14.20
N VAL A 580 4.43 -10.48 -14.54
CA VAL A 580 5.42 -9.39 -14.68
C VAL A 580 6.04 -9.06 -13.31
N LEU A 581 5.22 -8.96 -12.27
CA LEU A 581 5.69 -8.68 -10.91
C LEU A 581 6.40 -9.89 -10.29
N ALA A 582 5.83 -11.09 -10.41
CA ALA A 582 6.46 -12.31 -9.91
C ALA A 582 7.81 -12.62 -10.61
N THR A 583 7.93 -12.37 -11.91
CA THR A 583 9.22 -12.45 -12.63
C THR A 583 10.21 -11.38 -12.15
N SER A 584 9.74 -10.16 -11.85
CA SER A 584 10.59 -9.08 -11.31
C SER A 584 11.14 -9.42 -9.92
N TYR A 585 10.30 -9.97 -9.04
CA TYR A 585 10.71 -10.50 -7.74
C TYR A 585 11.72 -11.64 -7.90
N ALA A 586 11.46 -12.60 -8.79
CA ALA A 586 12.37 -13.72 -9.06
C ALA A 586 13.75 -13.26 -9.56
N LEU A 587 13.83 -12.34 -10.53
CA LEU A 587 15.09 -11.78 -11.01
C LEU A 587 15.83 -11.00 -9.92
N SER A 588 15.14 -10.18 -9.13
CA SER A 588 15.72 -9.49 -7.99
C SER A 588 16.17 -10.43 -6.86
N THR A 589 15.60 -11.64 -6.76
CA THR A 589 16.02 -12.68 -5.82
C THR A 589 17.29 -13.37 -6.33
N LEU A 590 17.31 -13.77 -7.60
CA LEU A 590 18.48 -14.39 -8.23
C LEU A 590 19.69 -13.45 -8.23
N ASP A 591 19.50 -12.15 -8.46
CA ASP A 591 20.58 -11.14 -8.38
C ASP A 591 21.26 -11.11 -7.01
N ALA A 592 20.48 -11.18 -5.93
CA ALA A 592 20.98 -11.19 -4.57
C ALA A 592 21.57 -12.56 -4.15
N CYS A 593 21.22 -13.64 -4.84
CA CYS A 593 21.86 -14.95 -4.65
C CYS A 593 23.22 -15.05 -5.35
N ARG A 594 23.53 -14.20 -6.33
CA ARG A 594 24.82 -14.21 -7.05
C ARG A 594 25.92 -13.62 -6.18
N VAL A 595 27.00 -14.37 -6.01
CA VAL A 595 28.30 -13.82 -5.59
C VAL A 595 28.80 -12.92 -6.73
N ARG A 596 29.33 -11.74 -6.39
CA ARG A 596 29.79 -10.70 -7.33
C ARG A 596 31.28 -10.45 -7.18
#